data_AF-A0A8T4P6P8-F1
#
_entry.id   AF-A0A8T4P6P8-F1
#
_cell.length_a   1.000
_cell.length_b   1.000
_cell.length_c   1.000
_cell.angle_alpha   90.00
_cell.angle_beta   90.00
_cell.angle_gamma   90.00
#
_symmetry.space_group_name_H-M   'P 1'
#
loop_
_entity.id
_entity.type
_entity.pdbx_description
1 polymer ?
#
loop_
_entity_poly.entity_id
_entity_poly.type
_entity_poly.pdbx_seq_one_letter_code
_entity_poly.pdbx_strand_id
1 'polypeptide(L)'
;MQKTLVFGAGQNGRGLPGRQAILAGHDVIFVDSYPGPIKTVTNPDGYEVDVAYLEGIKPLKLKGARGYCSAELSNKALIIEEIANSDLIFTAVGKDNLGGIAGLLEAGLEYFLRNNNGFKNILFCENQEGTASKFRNEYLRTFFTFHPQAEKRIGLVDAVVHIMSTTREGRLVSEGYTWLPIDAEAIRGTIDFPDIQPKENFHRYWLRKIFGHNAWHTAFGYSAAQEGLTSMADLPFYPIHSFAVGVSEQIISGLAIEFYEENKDSDFTIDNLTKHRDEIFKRITNKHLGDNVERLTSKVISYLAPNDRLIGPAKLLMKYGLPVDRVVTSIGNALHFDETEIGKRSEQGKKLAGLKANKGLPYVLENICGLSRDKDDSLFGLIERRYQELK
;
A
#
# COMPACT_ATOMS: atom_id res chain seq x y z
N MET A 1 21.21 -14.48 17.22
CA MET A 1 20.82 -14.00 15.88
C MET A 1 19.31 -13.82 15.93
N GLN A 2 18.79 -12.63 15.60
CA GLN A 2 17.33 -12.43 15.57
C GLN A 2 16.73 -13.30 14.46
N LYS A 3 15.51 -13.80 14.68
CA LYS A 3 14.77 -14.64 13.74
C LYS A 3 13.54 -13.89 13.23
N THR A 4 13.37 -13.86 11.92
CA THR A 4 12.24 -13.21 11.27
C THR A 4 11.51 -14.16 10.34
N LEU A 5 10.20 -14.28 10.54
CA LEU A 5 9.32 -15.03 9.65
C LEU A 5 8.55 -14.07 8.74
N VAL A 6 8.51 -14.37 7.45
CA VAL A 6 7.75 -13.62 6.45
C VAL A 6 6.73 -14.55 5.80
N PHE A 7 5.45 -14.34 6.11
CA PHE A 7 4.36 -14.92 5.33
C PHE A 7 4.25 -14.17 4.01
N GLY A 8 4.33 -14.91 2.90
CA GLY A 8 4.37 -14.38 1.55
C GLY A 8 5.80 -14.26 1.04
N ALA A 9 6.20 -15.17 0.16
CA ALA A 9 7.48 -15.16 -0.55
C ALA A 9 7.38 -14.54 -1.95
N GLY A 10 6.27 -13.83 -2.24
CA GLY A 10 6.05 -13.10 -3.48
C GLY A 10 6.90 -11.85 -3.64
N GLN A 11 6.52 -10.99 -4.59
CA GLN A 11 7.28 -9.77 -4.93
C GLN A 11 7.46 -8.84 -3.73
N ASN A 12 6.40 -8.53 -2.98
CA ASN A 12 6.48 -7.60 -1.85
C ASN A 12 7.23 -8.21 -0.67
N GLY A 13 6.96 -9.47 -0.32
CA GLY A 13 7.64 -10.15 0.78
C GLY A 13 9.16 -10.24 0.57
N ARG A 14 9.61 -10.58 -0.66
CA ARG A 14 11.03 -10.58 -1.03
C ARG A 14 11.60 -9.18 -1.27
N GLY A 15 10.76 -8.23 -1.70
CA GLY A 15 11.16 -6.87 -2.05
C GLY A 15 11.40 -5.97 -0.86
N LEU A 16 10.66 -6.15 0.25
CA LEU A 16 10.77 -5.29 1.44
C LEU A 16 11.13 -6.07 2.72
N PRO A 17 10.19 -6.67 3.48
CA PRO A 17 10.50 -7.19 4.81
C PRO A 17 11.54 -8.32 4.78
N GLY A 18 11.45 -9.23 3.80
CA GLY A 18 12.43 -10.31 3.64
C GLY A 18 13.81 -9.81 3.22
N ARG A 19 13.88 -8.83 2.30
CA ARG A 19 15.15 -8.17 1.93
C ARG A 19 15.78 -7.48 3.12
N GLN A 20 15.02 -6.67 3.85
CA GLN A 20 15.49 -5.95 5.03
C GLN A 20 15.99 -6.90 6.11
N ALA A 21 15.24 -7.95 6.41
CA ALA A 21 15.62 -8.92 7.43
C ALA A 21 16.95 -9.64 7.08
N ILE A 22 17.13 -10.02 5.81
CA ILE A 22 18.40 -10.62 5.35
C ILE A 22 19.55 -9.62 5.46
N LEU A 23 19.34 -8.35 5.05
CA LEU A 23 20.37 -7.31 5.14
C LEU A 23 20.70 -6.91 6.58
N ALA A 24 19.74 -7.06 7.51
CA ALA A 24 19.93 -6.89 8.94
C ALA A 24 20.64 -8.09 9.60
N GLY A 25 20.90 -9.18 8.86
CA GLY A 25 21.58 -10.37 9.37
C GLY A 25 20.68 -11.29 10.21
N HIS A 26 19.37 -11.27 9.99
CA HIS A 26 18.43 -12.15 10.70
C HIS A 26 18.45 -13.58 10.11
N ASP A 27 18.07 -14.58 10.91
CA ASP A 27 17.63 -15.89 10.42
C ASP A 27 16.24 -15.70 9.78
N VAL A 28 16.16 -15.75 8.45
CA VAL A 28 14.93 -15.45 7.72
C VAL A 28 14.22 -16.71 7.26
N ILE A 29 12.95 -16.83 7.60
CA ILE A 29 12.07 -17.92 7.18
C ILE A 29 10.94 -17.37 6.33
N PHE A 30 10.81 -17.84 5.10
CA PHE A 30 9.65 -17.56 4.27
C PHE A 30 8.60 -18.66 4.38
N VAL A 31 7.33 -18.28 4.41
CA VAL A 31 6.21 -19.22 4.33
C VAL A 31 5.27 -18.76 3.23
N ASP A 32 4.93 -19.65 2.31
CA ASP A 32 4.05 -19.35 1.17
C ASP A 32 3.24 -20.61 0.82
N SER A 33 2.02 -20.43 0.30
CA SER A 33 1.19 -21.55 -0.17
C SER A 33 1.66 -22.08 -1.52
N TYR A 34 2.44 -21.29 -2.27
CA TYR A 34 2.94 -21.66 -3.59
C TYR A 34 4.39 -22.16 -3.50
N PRO A 35 4.70 -23.38 -4.01
CA PRO A 35 6.06 -23.93 -3.94
C PRO A 35 7.11 -23.13 -4.73
N GLY A 36 6.73 -22.46 -5.83
CA GLY A 36 7.65 -21.74 -6.70
C GLY A 36 8.40 -20.59 -6.00
N PRO A 37 7.69 -19.65 -5.34
CA PRO A 37 8.30 -18.65 -4.48
C PRO A 37 9.23 -19.22 -3.41
N ILE A 38 8.85 -20.34 -2.77
CA ILE A 38 9.71 -21.01 -1.77
C ILE A 38 11.00 -21.53 -2.40
N LYS A 39 10.93 -22.24 -3.53
CA LYS A 39 12.12 -22.68 -4.28
C LYS A 39 13.05 -21.53 -4.66
N THR A 40 12.50 -20.33 -4.89
CA THR A 40 13.29 -19.14 -5.22
C THR A 40 14.11 -18.69 -4.01
N VAL A 41 13.48 -18.54 -2.84
CA VAL A 41 14.14 -17.99 -1.65
C VAL A 41 15.06 -18.98 -0.95
N THR A 42 14.82 -20.29 -1.13
CA THR A 42 15.66 -21.37 -0.55
C THR A 42 16.76 -21.87 -1.49
N ASN A 43 16.94 -21.23 -2.64
CA ASN A 43 18.04 -21.55 -3.54
C ASN A 43 19.39 -21.41 -2.78
N PRO A 44 20.28 -22.42 -2.79
CA PRO A 44 21.59 -22.34 -2.15
C PRO A 44 22.46 -21.18 -2.65
N ASP A 45 22.29 -20.80 -3.92
CA ASP A 45 22.94 -19.62 -4.50
C ASP A 45 22.27 -18.31 -4.11
N GLY A 46 21.13 -18.36 -3.42
CA GLY A 46 20.30 -17.21 -3.11
C GLY A 46 19.43 -16.75 -4.28
N TYR A 47 18.73 -15.63 -4.07
CA TYR A 47 17.92 -14.97 -5.08
C TYR A 47 18.36 -13.51 -5.27
N GLU A 48 18.02 -12.93 -6.41
CA GLU A 48 18.42 -11.56 -6.75
C GLU A 48 17.24 -10.60 -6.70
N VAL A 49 17.51 -9.38 -6.21
CA VAL A 49 16.60 -8.24 -6.26
C VAL A 49 17.34 -7.08 -6.91
N ASP A 50 16.82 -6.60 -8.03
CA ASP A 50 17.30 -5.40 -8.68
C ASP A 50 16.70 -4.20 -7.94
N VAL A 51 17.51 -3.57 -7.08
CA VAL A 51 17.05 -2.43 -6.29
C VAL A 51 17.15 -1.17 -7.12
N ALA A 52 16.01 -0.58 -7.46
CA ALA A 52 15.94 0.66 -8.23
C ALA A 52 16.04 1.88 -7.29
N TYR A 53 17.18 2.56 -7.36
CA TYR A 53 17.43 3.87 -6.77
C TYR A 53 17.21 4.96 -7.83
N LEU A 54 17.31 6.23 -7.44
CA LEU A 54 17.20 7.35 -8.39
C LEU A 54 18.43 7.44 -9.30
N GLU A 55 19.59 7.03 -8.79
CA GLU A 55 20.89 7.08 -9.46
C GLU A 55 21.13 5.86 -10.37
N GLY A 56 20.37 4.78 -10.19
CA GLY A 56 20.56 3.56 -10.97
C GLY A 56 19.95 2.31 -10.32
N ILE A 57 20.18 1.17 -10.97
CA ILE A 57 19.81 -0.15 -10.45
C ILE A 57 21.03 -0.77 -9.77
N LYS A 58 20.85 -1.24 -8.53
CA LYS A 58 21.85 -2.03 -7.80
C LYS A 58 21.31 -3.44 -7.58
N PRO A 59 21.80 -4.45 -8.32
CA PRO A 59 21.47 -5.84 -8.06
C PRO A 59 21.99 -6.26 -6.68
N LEU A 60 21.12 -6.87 -5.88
CA LEU A 60 21.47 -7.47 -4.58
C LEU A 60 21.22 -8.97 -4.64
N LYS A 61 22.24 -9.75 -4.28
CA LYS A 61 22.13 -11.21 -4.13
C LYS A 61 21.91 -11.55 -2.66
N LEU A 62 20.73 -12.08 -2.35
CA LEU A 62 20.27 -12.38 -1.00
C LEU A 62 20.35 -13.89 -0.77
N LYS A 63 21.08 -14.31 0.28
CA LYS A 63 21.35 -15.72 0.61
C LYS A 63 20.92 -16.04 2.03
N GLY A 64 20.81 -17.34 2.33
CA GLY A 64 20.68 -17.85 3.70
C GLY A 64 19.25 -17.88 4.25
N ALA A 65 18.23 -17.65 3.42
CA ALA A 65 16.84 -17.80 3.85
C ALA A 65 16.39 -19.26 3.80
N ARG A 66 15.59 -19.66 4.79
CA ARG A 66 14.85 -20.92 4.82
C ARG A 66 13.44 -20.69 4.32
N GLY A 67 12.74 -21.74 3.96
CA GLY A 67 11.37 -21.59 3.47
C GLY A 67 10.56 -22.87 3.49
N TYR A 68 9.27 -22.71 3.75
CA TYR A 68 8.32 -23.80 3.88
C TYR A 68 7.07 -23.52 3.05
N CYS A 69 6.65 -24.52 2.26
CA CYS A 69 5.39 -24.47 1.56
C CYS A 69 4.25 -24.85 2.52
N SER A 70 3.35 -23.91 2.84
CA SER A 70 2.27 -24.12 3.81
C SER A 70 1.16 -25.05 3.30
N ALA A 71 1.08 -25.27 1.98
CA ALA A 71 0.18 -26.23 1.37
C ALA A 71 0.62 -27.70 1.61
N GLU A 72 1.88 -27.93 1.97
CA GLU A 72 2.40 -29.26 2.27
C GLU A 72 2.18 -29.61 3.75
N LEU A 73 1.41 -30.67 4.00
CA LEU A 73 1.05 -31.07 5.36
C LEU A 73 2.27 -31.35 6.25
N SER A 74 3.32 -31.94 5.67
CA SER A 74 4.59 -32.23 6.36
C SER A 74 5.29 -30.99 6.92
N ASN A 75 5.03 -29.81 6.36
CA ASN A 75 5.67 -28.56 6.79
C ASN A 75 4.93 -27.88 7.94
N LYS A 76 3.67 -28.25 8.24
CA LYS A 76 2.85 -27.48 9.20
C LYS A 76 3.45 -27.42 10.60
N ALA A 77 3.96 -28.55 11.11
CA ALA A 77 4.59 -28.59 12.43
C ALA A 77 5.83 -27.69 12.51
N LEU A 78 6.66 -27.70 11.46
CA LEU A 78 7.84 -26.85 11.35
C LEU A 78 7.45 -25.37 11.29
N ILE A 79 6.44 -25.01 10.50
CA ILE A 79 5.95 -23.63 10.41
C ILE A 79 5.44 -23.14 11.77
N ILE A 80 4.68 -23.96 12.51
CA ILE A 80 4.18 -23.65 13.86
C ILE A 80 5.34 -23.37 14.82
N GLU A 81 6.38 -24.20 14.77
CA GLU A 81 7.60 -24.00 15.57
C GLU A 81 8.33 -22.70 15.18
N GLU A 82 8.46 -22.40 13.88
CA GLU A 82 9.11 -21.17 13.43
C GLU A 82 8.30 -19.91 13.82
N ILE A 83 6.97 -19.95 13.77
CA ILE A 83 6.11 -18.87 14.29
C ILE A 83 6.39 -18.64 15.78
N ALA A 84 6.43 -19.72 16.55
CA ALA A 84 6.64 -19.65 17.99
C ALA A 84 8.00 -19.04 18.34
N ASN A 85 9.04 -19.44 17.60
CA ASN A 85 10.43 -19.09 17.87
C ASN A 85 10.95 -17.83 17.15
N SER A 86 10.17 -17.23 16.25
CA SER A 86 10.55 -15.97 15.59
C SER A 86 10.36 -14.76 16.50
N ASP A 87 11.29 -13.82 16.46
CA ASP A 87 11.23 -12.56 17.21
C ASP A 87 10.23 -11.58 16.57
N LEU A 88 10.16 -11.59 15.24
CA LEU A 88 9.30 -10.72 14.45
C LEU A 88 8.65 -11.51 13.30
N ILE A 89 7.37 -11.24 13.05
CA ILE A 89 6.62 -11.84 11.94
C ILE A 89 6.11 -10.73 11.04
N PHE A 90 6.28 -10.88 9.73
CA PHE A 90 5.67 -10.02 8.72
C PHE A 90 4.65 -10.81 7.90
N THR A 91 3.55 -10.16 7.50
CA THR A 91 2.66 -10.68 6.45
C THR A 91 2.76 -9.82 5.20
N ALA A 92 2.89 -10.46 4.05
CA ALA A 92 2.86 -9.83 2.72
C ALA A 92 2.18 -10.80 1.73
N VAL A 93 1.02 -11.32 2.13
CA VAL A 93 0.27 -12.36 1.39
C VAL A 93 -0.84 -11.79 0.52
N GLY A 94 -1.17 -10.51 0.70
CA GLY A 94 -2.36 -9.88 0.15
C GLY A 94 -3.54 -10.06 1.10
N LYS A 95 -4.27 -8.98 1.38
CA LYS A 95 -5.39 -8.94 2.32
C LYS A 95 -6.39 -10.10 2.18
N ASP A 96 -6.69 -10.51 0.95
CA ASP A 96 -7.71 -11.53 0.66
C ASP A 96 -7.20 -12.96 0.94
N ASN A 97 -5.89 -13.13 1.16
CA ASN A 97 -5.25 -14.42 1.46
C ASN A 97 -4.92 -14.61 2.96
N LEU A 98 -5.18 -13.62 3.81
CA LEU A 98 -4.84 -13.68 5.24
C LEU A 98 -5.52 -14.84 5.97
N GLY A 99 -6.77 -15.18 5.61
CA GLY A 99 -7.45 -16.33 6.19
C GLY A 99 -6.70 -17.65 5.99
N GLY A 100 -5.89 -17.77 4.93
CA GLY A 100 -5.07 -18.96 4.66
C GLY A 100 -3.93 -19.18 5.64
N ILE A 101 -3.46 -18.14 6.36
CA ILE A 101 -2.38 -18.27 7.35
C ILE A 101 -2.89 -18.33 8.80
N ALA A 102 -4.17 -18.02 9.02
CA ALA A 102 -4.79 -17.89 10.35
C ALA A 102 -4.54 -19.08 11.27
N GLY A 103 -4.86 -20.31 10.83
CA GLY A 103 -4.73 -21.49 11.68
C GLY A 103 -3.28 -21.86 12.02
N LEU A 104 -2.32 -21.57 11.12
CA LEU A 104 -0.90 -21.75 11.42
C LEU A 104 -0.44 -20.73 12.46
N LEU A 105 -0.84 -19.47 12.28
CA LEU A 105 -0.51 -18.38 13.19
C LEU A 105 -1.08 -18.66 14.58
N GLU A 106 -2.36 -18.99 14.70
CA GLU A 106 -3.01 -19.32 15.97
C GLU A 106 -2.27 -20.44 16.72
N ALA A 107 -1.98 -21.56 16.06
CA ALA A 107 -1.27 -22.68 16.66
C ALA A 107 0.16 -22.31 17.10
N GLY A 108 0.88 -21.51 16.31
CA GLY A 108 2.21 -21.02 16.66
C GLY A 108 2.20 -20.01 17.81
N LEU A 109 1.18 -19.15 17.89
CA LEU A 109 0.98 -18.23 19.00
C LEU A 109 0.64 -18.98 20.30
N GLU A 110 -0.16 -20.04 20.22
CA GLU A 110 -0.45 -20.89 21.38
C GLU A 110 0.81 -21.60 21.87
N TYR A 111 1.62 -22.15 20.95
CA TYR A 111 2.92 -22.70 21.30
C TYR A 111 3.81 -21.66 21.98
N PHE A 112 3.88 -20.44 21.43
CA PHE A 112 4.65 -19.35 22.02
C PHE A 112 4.21 -19.02 23.45
N LEU A 113 2.91 -18.90 23.70
CA LEU A 113 2.38 -18.56 25.03
C LEU A 113 2.71 -19.63 26.08
N ARG A 114 2.76 -20.90 25.69
CA ARG A 114 3.08 -22.02 26.59
C ARG A 114 4.57 -22.10 26.94
N ASN A 115 5.45 -21.72 26.02
CA ASN A 115 6.89 -22.01 26.13
C ASN A 115 7.76 -20.77 26.32
N ASN A 116 7.20 -19.57 26.16
CA ASN A 116 7.92 -18.32 26.29
C ASN A 116 7.16 -17.35 27.18
N ASN A 117 7.89 -16.43 27.82
CA ASN A 117 7.32 -15.32 28.62
C ASN A 117 7.55 -13.94 28.00
N GLY A 118 8.20 -13.88 26.83
CA GLY A 118 8.49 -12.63 26.12
C GLY A 118 7.30 -12.05 25.36
N PHE A 119 7.63 -11.12 24.46
CA PHE A 119 6.72 -10.45 23.53
C PHE A 119 6.85 -11.01 22.12
N LYS A 120 5.80 -10.85 21.31
CA LYS A 120 5.80 -11.20 19.89
C LYS A 120 5.00 -10.17 19.11
N ASN A 121 5.54 -9.68 18.01
CA ASN A 121 4.85 -8.73 17.15
C ASN A 121 4.66 -9.33 15.74
N ILE A 122 3.45 -9.17 15.22
CA ILE A 122 3.06 -9.54 13.86
C ILE A 122 2.71 -8.27 13.11
N LEU A 123 3.50 -7.94 12.10
CA LEU A 123 3.37 -6.74 11.29
C LEU A 123 2.64 -7.08 9.99
N PHE A 124 1.45 -6.50 9.84
CA PHE A 124 0.62 -6.69 8.67
C PHE A 124 1.06 -5.71 7.57
N CYS A 125 2.03 -6.13 6.74
CA CYS A 125 2.52 -5.37 5.59
C CYS A 125 1.59 -5.53 4.38
N GLU A 126 0.31 -5.22 4.57
CA GLU A 126 -0.74 -5.35 3.57
C GLU A 126 -1.19 -3.99 3.05
N ASN A 127 -1.70 -3.93 1.81
CA ASN A 127 -2.22 -2.68 1.24
C ASN A 127 -3.66 -2.39 1.68
N GLN A 128 -3.93 -2.47 2.99
CA GLN A 128 -5.22 -2.18 3.60
C GLN A 128 -5.06 -1.73 5.06
N GLU A 129 -5.83 -0.71 5.46
CA GLU A 129 -5.92 -0.28 6.86
C GLU A 129 -6.84 -1.15 7.71
N GLY A 130 -6.50 -1.23 8.99
CA GLY A 130 -7.23 -2.03 9.97
C GLY A 130 -7.11 -3.51 9.65
N THR A 131 -6.01 -3.92 9.02
CA THR A 131 -5.81 -5.32 8.65
C THR A 131 -5.60 -6.14 9.90
N ALA A 132 -4.77 -5.66 10.83
CA ALA A 132 -4.53 -6.29 12.11
C ALA A 132 -5.83 -6.46 12.93
N SER A 133 -6.65 -5.42 13.02
CA SER A 133 -7.90 -5.46 13.80
C SER A 133 -8.96 -6.38 13.16
N LYS A 134 -9.10 -6.36 11.83
CA LYS A 134 -9.97 -7.30 11.10
C LYS A 134 -9.50 -8.73 11.30
N PHE A 135 -8.21 -8.98 11.13
CA PHE A 135 -7.62 -10.31 11.32
C PHE A 135 -7.85 -10.83 12.74
N ARG A 136 -7.64 -9.99 13.76
CA ARG A 136 -7.93 -10.31 15.16
C ARG A 136 -9.38 -10.74 15.33
N ASN A 137 -10.32 -9.95 14.81
CA ASN A 137 -11.76 -10.17 15.04
C ASN A 137 -12.34 -11.34 14.24
N GLU A 138 -11.83 -11.58 13.03
CA GLU A 138 -12.31 -12.63 12.15
C GLU A 138 -11.67 -13.98 12.46
N TYR A 139 -10.36 -14.01 12.72
CA TYR A 139 -9.60 -15.26 12.81
C TYR A 139 -9.10 -15.59 14.22
N LEU A 140 -8.74 -14.60 15.03
CA LEU A 140 -8.14 -14.84 16.37
C LEU A 140 -9.07 -14.49 17.53
N ARG A 141 -10.35 -14.19 17.28
CA ARG A 141 -11.29 -13.77 18.33
C ARG A 141 -11.39 -14.80 19.45
N THR A 142 -11.53 -16.07 19.07
CA THR A 142 -11.63 -17.19 20.01
C THR A 142 -10.33 -17.38 20.78
N PHE A 143 -9.19 -17.32 20.10
CA PHE A 143 -7.86 -17.37 20.71
C PHE A 143 -7.69 -16.32 21.82
N PHE A 144 -7.96 -15.04 21.55
CA PHE A 144 -7.84 -13.98 22.56
C PHE A 144 -8.88 -14.08 23.68
N THR A 145 -10.03 -14.70 23.41
CA THR A 145 -11.04 -14.97 24.45
C THR A 145 -10.55 -16.02 25.45
N PHE A 146 -9.89 -17.08 24.98
CA PHE A 146 -9.34 -18.14 25.84
C PHE A 146 -7.97 -17.80 26.44
N HIS A 147 -7.25 -16.86 25.83
CA HIS A 147 -5.93 -16.40 26.29
C HIS A 147 -5.90 -14.89 26.50
N PRO A 148 -6.66 -14.32 27.44
CA PRO A 148 -6.73 -12.86 27.65
C PRO A 148 -5.36 -12.23 27.97
N GLN A 149 -4.43 -12.99 28.55
CA GLN A 149 -3.04 -12.56 28.79
C GLN A 149 -2.26 -12.28 27.49
N ALA A 150 -2.70 -12.86 26.36
CA ALA A 150 -2.09 -12.64 25.04
C ALA A 150 -2.13 -11.17 24.64
N GLU A 151 -3.16 -10.42 25.03
CA GLU A 151 -3.33 -8.99 24.71
C GLU A 151 -2.16 -8.13 25.19
N LYS A 152 -1.46 -8.55 26.24
CA LYS A 152 -0.30 -7.84 26.80
C LYS A 152 1.03 -8.30 26.18
N ARG A 153 1.02 -9.38 25.41
CA ARG A 153 2.23 -10.08 24.96
C ARG A 153 2.37 -10.19 23.45
N ILE A 154 1.24 -10.18 22.73
CA ILE A 154 1.18 -10.32 21.28
C ILE A 154 0.67 -9.01 20.69
N GLY A 155 1.52 -8.33 19.93
CA GLY A 155 1.16 -7.16 19.14
C GLY A 155 0.71 -7.56 17.74
N LEU A 156 -0.49 -7.16 17.35
CA LEU A 156 -0.98 -7.24 15.98
C LEU A 156 -0.91 -5.83 15.40
N VAL A 157 0.10 -5.56 14.59
CA VAL A 157 0.54 -4.22 14.24
C VAL A 157 0.27 -3.94 12.77
N ASP A 158 -0.53 -2.93 12.45
CA ASP A 158 -0.69 -2.46 11.07
C ASP A 158 0.57 -1.73 10.60
N ALA A 159 0.89 -1.85 9.31
CA ALA A 159 2.03 -1.20 8.69
C ALA A 159 1.65 -0.44 7.41
N VAL A 160 2.24 0.73 7.19
CA VAL A 160 2.03 1.51 5.96
C VAL A 160 3.09 1.14 4.92
N VAL A 161 2.75 0.22 4.03
CA VAL A 161 3.68 -0.20 2.97
C VAL A 161 3.65 0.78 1.79
N HIS A 162 4.80 1.37 1.47
CA HIS A 162 4.99 2.31 0.35
C HIS A 162 5.78 1.76 -0.83
N ILE A 163 6.21 0.49 -0.79
CA ILE A 163 7.14 -0.05 -1.79
C ILE A 163 6.46 -0.38 -3.12
N MET A 164 7.15 -0.10 -4.21
CA MET A 164 6.83 -0.65 -5.53
C MET A 164 7.77 -1.81 -5.85
N SER A 165 7.19 -2.99 -6.08
CA SER A 165 7.91 -4.18 -6.54
C SER A 165 7.20 -4.77 -7.75
N THR A 166 7.97 -5.19 -8.75
CA THR A 166 7.46 -5.78 -9.99
C THR A 166 8.43 -6.82 -10.52
N THR A 167 8.02 -7.58 -11.53
CA THR A 167 8.91 -8.48 -12.26
C THR A 167 9.10 -7.96 -13.67
N ARG A 168 10.35 -7.73 -14.07
CA ARG A 168 10.73 -7.32 -15.43
C ARG A 168 11.74 -8.33 -15.97
N GLU A 169 11.43 -8.92 -17.12
CA GLU A 169 12.31 -9.91 -17.77
C GLU A 169 12.71 -11.07 -16.83
N GLY A 170 11.78 -11.52 -15.99
CA GLY A 170 12.01 -12.58 -15.02
C GLY A 170 12.79 -12.17 -13.76
N ARG A 171 13.27 -10.93 -13.66
CA ARG A 171 13.98 -10.39 -12.48
C ARG A 171 13.03 -9.58 -11.59
N LEU A 172 13.16 -9.75 -10.28
CA LEU A 172 12.44 -8.93 -9.30
C LEU A 172 13.10 -7.55 -9.24
N VAL A 173 12.36 -6.52 -9.66
CA VAL A 173 12.75 -5.11 -9.50
C VAL A 173 11.97 -4.55 -8.33
N SER A 174 12.66 -3.94 -7.37
CA SER A 174 12.05 -3.40 -6.16
C SER A 174 12.65 -2.04 -5.83
N GLU A 175 11.83 -1.14 -5.32
CA GLU A 175 12.26 0.20 -4.96
C GLU A 175 13.29 0.19 -3.81
N GLY A 176 14.24 1.14 -3.84
CA GLY A 176 15.23 1.35 -2.79
C GLY A 176 14.70 2.01 -1.52
N TYR A 177 13.44 2.46 -1.51
CA TYR A 177 12.78 3.04 -0.34
C TYR A 177 12.42 1.96 0.68
N THR A 178 12.81 2.16 1.93
CA THR A 178 12.72 1.14 2.99
C THR A 178 11.88 1.55 4.20
N TRP A 179 11.50 2.82 4.30
CA TRP A 179 10.76 3.36 5.45
C TRP A 179 9.42 2.65 5.65
N LEU A 180 9.21 2.10 6.86
CA LEU A 180 8.03 1.33 7.23
C LEU A 180 7.37 1.88 8.51
N PRO A 181 6.42 2.81 8.38
CA PRO A 181 5.59 3.24 9.50
C PRO A 181 4.75 2.09 10.04
N ILE A 182 4.70 1.95 11.35
CA ILE A 182 3.89 0.94 12.05
C ILE A 182 3.09 1.57 13.18
N ASP A 183 1.98 0.96 13.56
CA ASP A 183 1.16 1.44 14.67
C ASP A 183 1.89 1.24 16.01
N ALA A 184 2.31 2.35 16.64
CA ALA A 184 3.05 2.31 17.90
C ALA A 184 2.22 1.75 19.05
N GLU A 185 0.91 2.00 19.07
CA GLU A 185 0.00 1.61 20.16
C GLU A 185 -0.27 0.09 20.18
N ALA A 186 -0.11 -0.54 19.02
CA ALA A 186 -0.29 -1.98 18.85
C ALA A 186 0.94 -2.81 19.23
N ILE A 187 2.11 -2.18 19.41
CA ILE A 187 3.36 -2.88 19.73
C ILE A 187 3.29 -3.44 21.15
N ARG A 188 3.88 -4.64 21.34
CA ARG A 188 4.16 -5.21 22.67
C ARG A 188 5.67 -5.41 22.83
N GLY A 189 6.22 -4.91 23.94
CA GLY A 189 7.68 -4.90 24.14
C GLY A 189 8.36 -3.90 23.20
N THR A 190 9.50 -4.31 22.63
CA THR A 190 10.29 -3.50 21.68
C THR A 190 10.44 -4.24 20.37
N ILE A 191 10.51 -3.49 19.27
CA ILE A 191 10.89 -4.00 17.96
C ILE A 191 12.22 -3.37 17.60
N ASP A 192 13.27 -4.19 17.48
CA ASP A 192 14.60 -3.76 17.04
C ASP A 192 14.83 -4.28 15.62
N PHE A 193 14.39 -3.50 14.63
CA PHE A 193 14.48 -3.85 13.21
C PHE A 193 14.72 -2.57 12.39
N PRO A 194 15.64 -2.58 11.41
CA PRO A 194 15.97 -1.39 10.62
C PRO A 194 14.77 -0.80 9.87
N ASP A 195 14.74 0.53 9.77
CA ASP A 195 13.75 1.30 9.00
C ASP A 195 12.28 1.16 9.43
N ILE A 196 12.00 0.46 10.54
CA ILE A 196 10.70 0.48 11.21
C ILE A 196 10.54 1.77 12.00
N GLN A 197 9.35 2.37 11.91
CA GLN A 197 9.06 3.67 12.48
C GLN A 197 7.73 3.60 13.22
N PRO A 198 7.75 3.33 14.54
CA PRO A 198 6.55 3.40 15.36
C PRO A 198 5.95 4.81 15.29
N LYS A 199 4.68 4.89 14.91
CA LYS A 199 3.94 6.15 14.81
C LYS A 199 2.71 6.10 15.70
N GLU A 200 2.59 7.10 16.57
CA GLU A 200 1.35 7.38 17.30
C GLU A 200 0.29 7.93 16.35
N ASN A 201 -0.99 7.77 16.69
CA ASN A 201 -2.10 8.19 15.82
C ASN A 201 -1.97 7.64 14.38
N PHE A 202 -1.62 6.36 14.27
CA PHE A 202 -1.22 5.68 13.04
C PHE A 202 -2.13 5.93 11.82
N HIS A 203 -3.44 6.06 12.05
CA HIS A 203 -4.44 6.38 11.01
C HIS A 203 -4.03 7.56 10.12
N ARG A 204 -3.37 8.58 10.68
CA ARG A 204 -2.92 9.75 9.92
C ARG A 204 -1.87 9.40 8.88
N TYR A 205 -0.95 8.50 9.21
CA TYR A 205 0.09 8.02 8.28
C TYR A 205 -0.51 7.16 7.17
N TRP A 206 -1.55 6.39 7.50
CA TRP A 206 -2.33 5.71 6.48
C TRP A 206 -2.99 6.71 5.51
N LEU A 207 -3.66 7.75 6.03
CA LEU A 207 -4.26 8.79 5.19
C LEU A 207 -3.21 9.60 4.43
N ARG A 208 -2.03 9.87 5.00
CA ARG A 208 -0.90 10.48 4.29
C ARG A 208 -0.45 9.63 3.09
N LYS A 209 -0.51 8.30 3.19
CA LYS A 209 -0.27 7.41 2.05
C LYS A 209 -1.42 7.46 1.04
N ILE A 210 -2.67 7.30 1.47
CA ILE A 210 -3.81 7.19 0.55
C ILE A 210 -4.10 8.52 -0.15
N PHE A 211 -4.12 9.63 0.60
CA PHE A 211 -4.39 10.98 0.10
C PHE A 211 -3.13 11.70 -0.38
N GLY A 212 -1.94 11.28 0.05
CA GLY A 212 -0.67 11.74 -0.53
C GLY A 212 -0.25 10.81 -1.65
N HIS A 213 0.63 9.85 -1.33
CA HIS A 213 1.26 8.96 -2.31
C HIS A 213 0.30 8.40 -3.37
N ASN A 214 -0.75 7.67 -2.97
CA ASN A 214 -1.64 7.03 -3.92
C ASN A 214 -2.46 8.04 -4.73
N ALA A 215 -2.91 9.14 -4.12
CA ALA A 215 -3.69 10.18 -4.80
C ALA A 215 -2.86 10.90 -5.85
N TRP A 216 -1.66 11.35 -5.48
CA TRP A 216 -0.73 12.00 -6.41
C TRP A 216 -0.37 11.05 -7.54
N HIS A 217 0.00 9.81 -7.21
CA HIS A 217 0.36 8.81 -8.22
C HIS A 217 -0.78 8.55 -9.21
N THR A 218 -2.02 8.43 -8.73
CA THR A 218 -3.18 8.19 -9.60
C THR A 218 -3.60 9.44 -10.39
N ALA A 219 -3.57 10.64 -9.78
CA ALA A 219 -3.84 11.89 -10.50
C ALA A 219 -2.83 12.09 -11.64
N PHE A 220 -1.56 11.79 -11.39
CA PHE A 220 -0.50 11.93 -12.38
C PHE A 220 -0.65 10.89 -13.49
N GLY A 221 -1.00 9.64 -13.13
CA GLY A 221 -1.28 8.58 -14.10
C GLY A 221 -2.44 8.90 -15.04
N TYR A 222 -3.57 9.41 -14.54
CA TYR A 222 -4.68 9.81 -15.42
C TYR A 222 -4.30 11.02 -16.28
N SER A 223 -3.59 11.99 -15.72
CA SER A 223 -3.10 13.14 -16.47
C SER A 223 -2.14 12.72 -17.59
N ALA A 224 -1.23 11.78 -17.31
CA ALA A 224 -0.33 11.18 -18.30
C ALA A 224 -1.09 10.42 -19.40
N ALA A 225 -2.16 9.69 -19.04
CA ALA A 225 -2.99 8.97 -19.99
C ALA A 225 -3.73 9.91 -20.96
N GLN A 226 -4.17 11.08 -20.49
CA GLN A 226 -4.81 12.10 -21.33
C GLN A 226 -3.83 12.69 -22.36
N GLU A 227 -2.56 12.84 -22.00
CA GLU A 227 -1.48 13.25 -22.92
C GLU A 227 -0.95 12.10 -23.80
N GLY A 228 -1.54 10.90 -23.71
CA GLY A 228 -1.10 9.73 -24.49
C GLY A 228 0.24 9.14 -24.05
N LEU A 229 0.73 9.48 -22.85
CA LEU A 229 1.98 8.94 -22.31
C LEU A 229 1.82 7.47 -21.92
N THR A 230 2.90 6.73 -22.05
CA THR A 230 2.96 5.32 -21.66
C THR A 230 3.84 5.09 -20.43
N SER A 231 4.88 5.91 -20.25
CA SER A 231 5.85 5.83 -19.15
C SER A 231 5.70 7.02 -18.20
N MET A 232 5.75 6.74 -16.90
CA MET A 232 5.75 7.82 -15.88
C MET A 232 7.07 8.58 -15.85
N ALA A 233 8.16 8.01 -16.38
CA ALA A 233 9.44 8.70 -16.48
C ALA A 233 9.39 9.88 -17.47
N ASP A 234 8.43 9.88 -18.39
CA ASP A 234 8.27 10.94 -19.38
C ASP A 234 7.52 12.16 -18.82
N LEU A 235 6.63 11.94 -17.84
CA LEU A 235 5.75 12.97 -17.27
C LEU A 235 6.44 14.30 -16.94
N PRO A 236 7.64 14.35 -16.30
CA PRO A 236 8.30 15.61 -15.96
C PRO A 236 8.60 16.52 -17.16
N PHE A 237 8.63 15.98 -18.38
CA PHE A 237 8.94 16.72 -19.61
C PHE A 237 7.70 17.25 -20.35
N TYR A 238 6.50 17.00 -19.82
CA TYR A 238 5.23 17.42 -20.44
C TYR A 238 4.55 18.55 -19.65
N PRO A 239 3.83 19.48 -20.32
CA PRO A 239 3.15 20.59 -19.65
C PRO A 239 2.19 20.16 -18.52
N ILE A 240 1.57 18.98 -18.67
CA ILE A 240 0.64 18.39 -17.71
C ILE A 240 1.27 18.13 -16.33
N HIS A 241 2.61 18.07 -16.24
CA HIS A 241 3.34 17.99 -14.98
C HIS A 241 2.95 19.11 -14.01
N SER A 242 2.84 20.35 -14.49
CA SER A 242 2.46 21.50 -13.65
C SER A 242 1.04 21.38 -13.09
N PHE A 243 0.13 20.78 -13.86
CA PHE A 243 -1.22 20.47 -13.39
C PHE A 243 -1.17 19.47 -12.25
N ALA A 244 -0.47 18.35 -12.47
CA ALA A 244 -0.23 17.29 -11.51
C ALA A 244 0.33 17.84 -10.18
N VAL A 245 1.40 18.64 -10.21
CA VAL A 245 1.99 19.24 -9.01
C VAL A 245 0.96 20.07 -8.22
N GLY A 246 0.13 20.86 -8.90
CA GLY A 246 -0.91 21.67 -8.25
C GLY A 246 -2.05 20.85 -7.62
N VAL A 247 -2.33 19.63 -8.12
CA VAL A 247 -3.25 18.69 -7.45
C VAL A 247 -2.70 18.35 -6.07
N SER A 248 -1.39 18.09 -5.97
CA SER A 248 -0.76 17.78 -4.71
C SER A 248 -0.80 18.94 -3.72
N GLU A 249 -0.61 20.18 -4.18
CA GLU A 249 -0.65 21.38 -3.32
C GLU A 249 -2.00 21.59 -2.65
N GLN A 250 -3.10 21.34 -3.38
CA GLN A 250 -4.44 21.36 -2.78
C GLN A 250 -4.55 20.32 -1.68
N ILE A 251 -4.19 19.06 -1.97
CA ILE A 251 -4.31 17.98 -0.98
C ILE A 251 -3.40 18.19 0.24
N ILE A 252 -2.19 18.72 0.05
CA ILE A 252 -1.26 19.08 1.14
C ILE A 252 -1.92 20.07 2.11
N SER A 253 -2.64 21.06 1.58
CA SER A 253 -3.34 22.05 2.41
C SER A 253 -4.40 21.40 3.31
N GLY A 254 -5.18 20.46 2.76
CA GLY A 254 -6.16 19.69 3.53
C GLY A 254 -5.54 18.78 4.59
N LEU A 255 -4.48 18.05 4.23
CA LEU A 255 -3.77 17.15 5.15
C LEU A 255 -3.09 17.92 6.30
N ALA A 256 -2.54 19.10 6.03
CA ALA A 256 -1.92 19.94 7.05
C ALA A 256 -2.97 20.45 8.06
N ILE A 257 -4.12 20.94 7.59
CA ILE A 257 -5.19 21.39 8.50
C ILE A 257 -5.70 20.22 9.35
N GLU A 258 -6.01 19.07 8.73
CA GLU A 258 -6.54 17.90 9.45
C GLU A 258 -5.60 17.36 10.53
N PHE A 259 -4.29 17.29 10.23
CA PHE A 259 -3.37 16.52 11.08
C PHE A 259 -2.31 17.35 11.82
N TYR A 260 -1.92 18.51 11.30
CA TYR A 260 -0.99 19.38 12.01
C TYR A 260 -1.70 20.28 13.02
N GLU A 261 -2.81 20.93 12.64
CA GLU A 261 -3.40 21.94 13.52
C GLU A 261 -3.89 21.37 14.85
N GLU A 262 -4.45 20.16 14.81
CA GLU A 262 -5.00 19.44 15.95
C GLU A 262 -3.93 18.84 16.89
N ASN A 263 -2.76 18.43 16.37
CA ASN A 263 -1.83 17.57 17.12
C ASN A 263 -0.36 18.01 17.09
N LYS A 264 -0.04 19.04 16.30
CA LYS A 264 1.32 19.56 16.11
C LYS A 264 2.34 18.50 15.66
N ASP A 265 1.88 17.46 14.97
CA ASP A 265 2.75 16.45 14.37
C ASP A 265 3.57 17.08 13.24
N SER A 266 4.88 17.20 13.44
CA SER A 266 5.78 17.86 12.49
C SER A 266 5.74 17.24 11.10
N ASP A 267 5.43 15.94 10.98
CA ASP A 267 5.36 15.23 9.69
C ASP A 267 4.23 15.75 8.79
N PHE A 268 3.26 16.50 9.35
CA PHE A 268 2.11 17.06 8.63
C PHE A 268 2.17 18.58 8.46
N THR A 269 3.32 19.21 8.75
CA THR A 269 3.54 20.60 8.33
C THR A 269 3.52 20.71 6.81
N ILE A 270 3.10 21.86 6.28
CA ILE A 270 3.12 22.13 4.83
C ILE A 270 4.51 21.82 4.25
N ASP A 271 5.58 22.28 4.89
CA ASP A 271 6.96 22.06 4.44
C ASP A 271 7.32 20.56 4.36
N ASN A 272 7.00 19.76 5.39
CA ASN A 272 7.30 18.33 5.37
C ASN A 272 6.41 17.55 4.41
N LEU A 273 5.14 17.91 4.26
CA LEU A 273 4.26 17.31 3.25
C LEU A 273 4.71 17.66 1.82
N THR A 274 5.21 18.87 1.60
CA THR A 274 5.80 19.31 0.33
C THR A 274 7.08 18.53 0.01
N LYS A 275 7.99 18.37 0.98
CA LYS A 275 9.18 17.52 0.81
C LYS A 275 8.79 16.07 0.50
N HIS A 276 7.80 15.53 1.21
CA HIS A 276 7.28 14.20 0.97
C HIS A 276 6.69 14.03 -0.45
N ARG A 277 5.97 15.06 -0.95
CA ARG A 277 5.48 15.13 -2.33
C ARG A 277 6.60 15.12 -3.35
N ASP A 278 7.66 15.90 -3.12
CA ASP A 278 8.81 15.96 -4.03
C ASP A 278 9.57 14.62 -4.06
N GLU A 279 9.72 13.95 -2.91
CA GLU A 279 10.29 12.60 -2.82
C GLU A 279 9.44 11.58 -3.59
N ILE A 280 8.13 11.56 -3.39
CA ILE A 280 7.22 10.66 -4.09
C ILE A 280 7.26 10.92 -5.59
N PHE A 281 7.29 12.18 -6.02
CA PHE A 281 7.38 12.51 -7.44
C PHE A 281 8.64 11.92 -8.09
N LYS A 282 9.82 12.11 -7.47
CA LYS A 282 11.07 11.52 -7.96
C LYS A 282 10.98 9.99 -8.08
N ARG A 283 10.30 9.35 -7.13
CA ARG A 283 10.14 7.90 -7.07
C ARG A 283 9.23 7.37 -8.17
N ILE A 284 8.05 7.96 -8.35
CA ILE A 284 7.08 7.50 -9.35
C ILE A 284 7.52 7.79 -10.79
N THR A 285 8.33 8.82 -11.01
CA THR A 285 8.93 9.12 -12.32
C THR A 285 10.32 8.50 -12.50
N ASN A 286 10.72 7.58 -11.62
CA ASN A 286 12.01 6.93 -11.72
C ASN A 286 12.03 5.95 -12.91
N LYS A 287 12.80 6.29 -13.95
CA LYS A 287 13.00 5.42 -15.14
C LYS A 287 13.51 4.02 -14.81
N HIS A 288 14.24 3.84 -13.69
CA HIS A 288 14.78 2.54 -13.29
C HIS A 288 13.71 1.59 -12.77
N LEU A 289 12.68 2.13 -12.08
CA LEU A 289 11.49 1.38 -11.68
C LEU A 289 10.66 0.96 -12.89
N GLY A 290 10.68 1.77 -13.96
CA GLY A 290 10.00 1.46 -15.22
C GLY A 290 8.48 1.43 -15.07
N ASP A 291 7.95 2.33 -14.25
CA ASP A 291 6.52 2.40 -13.97
C ASP A 291 5.74 2.95 -15.18
N ASN A 292 4.59 2.35 -15.46
CA ASN A 292 3.83 2.65 -16.67
C ASN A 292 2.40 3.13 -16.37
N VAL A 293 1.90 4.00 -17.23
CA VAL A 293 0.61 4.68 -17.09
C VAL A 293 -0.54 3.68 -17.01
N GLU A 294 -0.45 2.56 -17.72
CA GLU A 294 -1.47 1.50 -17.72
C GLU A 294 -1.63 0.84 -16.35
N ARG A 295 -0.53 0.52 -15.67
CA ARG A 295 -0.55 -0.04 -14.31
C ARG A 295 -1.20 0.94 -13.34
N LEU A 296 -0.87 2.22 -13.43
CA LEU A 296 -1.37 3.28 -12.54
C LEU A 296 -2.87 3.54 -12.70
N THR A 297 -3.39 3.37 -13.91
CA THR A 297 -4.79 3.66 -14.25
C THR A 297 -5.67 2.39 -14.25
N SER A 298 -5.06 1.22 -14.05
CA SER A 298 -5.66 -0.12 -14.17
C SER A 298 -6.88 -0.43 -13.31
N LYS A 299 -7.22 0.38 -12.30
CA LYS A 299 -8.36 0.13 -11.38
C LYS A 299 -9.26 1.35 -11.18
N VAL A 300 -9.54 2.09 -12.26
CA VAL A 300 -10.32 3.34 -12.22
C VAL A 300 -11.57 3.29 -11.36
N ILE A 301 -12.38 2.22 -11.47
CA ILE A 301 -13.62 2.08 -10.69
C ILE A 301 -13.33 1.99 -9.19
N SER A 302 -12.30 1.25 -8.79
CA SER A 302 -11.91 1.16 -7.37
C SER A 302 -11.29 2.45 -6.86
N TYR A 303 -10.51 3.16 -7.68
CA TYR A 303 -9.87 4.42 -7.29
C TYR A 303 -10.85 5.58 -7.12
N LEU A 304 -12.02 5.49 -7.75
CA LEU A 304 -13.14 6.42 -7.57
C LEU A 304 -13.98 6.11 -6.32
N ALA A 305 -13.63 5.12 -5.50
CA ALA A 305 -14.40 4.81 -4.30
C ALA A 305 -14.39 5.98 -3.27
N PRO A 306 -15.41 6.08 -2.40
CA PRO A 306 -15.72 7.31 -1.66
C PRO A 306 -14.63 7.79 -0.69
N ASN A 307 -13.83 6.85 -0.17
CA ASN A 307 -12.76 7.10 0.80
C ASN A 307 -11.37 6.74 0.24
N ASP A 308 -11.29 6.45 -1.07
CA ASP A 308 -10.01 6.15 -1.74
C ASP A 308 -9.40 7.46 -2.28
N ARG A 309 -8.31 7.30 -3.01
CA ARG A 309 -7.31 8.29 -3.41
C ARG A 309 -7.77 9.44 -4.31
N LEU A 310 -9.03 9.48 -4.75
CA LEU A 310 -9.58 10.58 -5.55
C LEU A 310 -10.71 11.30 -4.82
N ILE A 311 -11.77 10.57 -4.47
CA ILE A 311 -12.93 11.17 -3.79
C ILE A 311 -12.62 11.53 -2.34
N GLY A 312 -11.83 10.73 -1.63
CA GLY A 312 -11.44 10.99 -0.25
C GLY A 312 -10.72 12.34 -0.08
N PRO A 313 -9.64 12.62 -0.83
CA PRO A 313 -9.00 13.94 -0.82
C PRO A 313 -9.94 15.07 -1.20
N ALA A 314 -10.82 14.89 -2.19
CA ALA A 314 -11.78 15.92 -2.57
C ALA A 314 -12.77 16.24 -1.42
N LYS A 315 -13.26 15.21 -0.71
CA LYS A 315 -14.11 15.39 0.48
C LYS A 315 -13.36 16.10 1.60
N LEU A 316 -12.08 15.79 1.81
CA LEU A 316 -11.23 16.46 2.79
C LEU A 316 -11.13 17.96 2.49
N LEU A 317 -10.91 18.34 1.23
CA LEU A 317 -10.84 19.75 0.84
C LEU A 317 -12.19 20.46 1.02
N MET A 318 -13.28 19.80 0.64
CA MET A 318 -14.64 20.33 0.85
C MET A 318 -14.97 20.52 2.33
N LYS A 319 -14.53 19.62 3.22
CA LYS A 319 -14.71 19.73 4.68
C LYS A 319 -14.15 21.05 5.22
N TYR A 320 -13.03 21.51 4.69
CA TYR A 320 -12.35 22.73 5.13
C TYR A 320 -12.59 23.95 4.24
N GLY A 321 -13.50 23.87 3.26
CA GLY A 321 -13.77 24.97 2.33
C GLY A 321 -12.56 25.39 1.47
N LEU A 322 -11.66 24.45 1.21
CA LEU A 322 -10.44 24.68 0.42
C LEU A 322 -10.71 24.58 -1.08
N PRO A 323 -9.88 25.21 -1.94
CA PRO A 323 -9.93 24.99 -3.38
C PRO A 323 -9.81 23.51 -3.75
N VAL A 324 -10.71 23.03 -4.61
CA VAL A 324 -10.83 21.62 -5.00
C VAL A 324 -10.80 21.42 -6.52
N ASP A 325 -10.65 22.50 -7.30
CA ASP A 325 -10.77 22.52 -8.76
C ASP A 325 -9.79 21.56 -9.46
N ARG A 326 -8.54 21.42 -8.99
CA ARG A 326 -7.55 20.52 -9.60
C ARG A 326 -7.81 19.07 -9.24
N VAL A 327 -8.22 18.79 -8.01
CA VAL A 327 -8.63 17.44 -7.60
C VAL A 327 -9.89 17.00 -8.35
N VAL A 328 -10.87 17.88 -8.48
CA VAL A 328 -12.09 17.64 -9.29
C VAL A 328 -11.75 17.44 -10.77
N THR A 329 -10.81 18.20 -11.32
CA THR A 329 -10.30 17.96 -12.68
C THR A 329 -9.63 16.59 -12.81
N SER A 330 -8.85 16.17 -11.82
CA SER A 330 -8.25 14.82 -11.81
C SER A 330 -9.31 13.70 -11.76
N ILE A 331 -10.40 13.92 -11.01
CA ILE A 331 -11.56 13.00 -11.01
C ILE A 331 -12.21 12.99 -12.40
N GLY A 332 -12.38 14.14 -13.03
CA GLY A 332 -12.85 14.26 -14.42
C GLY A 332 -11.99 13.46 -15.40
N ASN A 333 -10.66 13.62 -15.34
CA ASN A 333 -9.71 12.86 -16.16
C ASN A 333 -9.83 11.34 -15.94
N ALA A 334 -10.08 10.90 -14.71
CA ALA A 334 -10.33 9.50 -14.39
C ALA A 334 -11.67 9.02 -14.97
N LEU A 335 -12.72 9.85 -14.93
CA LEU A 335 -14.03 9.54 -15.51
C LEU A 335 -14.02 9.51 -17.05
N HIS A 336 -13.09 10.22 -17.68
CA HIS A 336 -12.79 10.15 -19.12
C HIS A 336 -11.71 9.12 -19.47
N PHE A 337 -11.24 8.34 -18.51
CA PHE A 337 -10.16 7.38 -18.77
C PHE A 337 -10.49 6.42 -19.90
N ASP A 338 -11.74 5.96 -19.99
CA ASP A 338 -12.25 5.07 -21.04
C ASP A 338 -12.15 5.63 -22.46
N GLU A 339 -11.93 6.93 -22.61
CA GLU A 339 -11.76 7.61 -23.90
C GLU A 339 -10.28 7.73 -24.30
N THR A 340 -9.35 7.43 -23.39
CA THR A 340 -7.90 7.37 -23.67
C THR A 340 -7.53 6.07 -24.41
N GLU A 341 -6.39 6.06 -25.11
CA GLU A 341 -5.91 4.85 -25.82
C GLU A 341 -5.69 3.66 -24.87
N ILE A 342 -5.19 3.92 -23.67
CA ILE A 342 -5.01 2.90 -22.63
C ILE A 342 -6.38 2.44 -22.08
N GLY A 343 -7.29 3.38 -21.82
CA GLY A 343 -8.61 3.05 -21.29
C GLY A 343 -9.44 2.21 -22.24
N LYS A 344 -9.47 2.57 -23.53
CA LYS A 344 -10.18 1.83 -24.58
C LYS A 344 -9.77 0.36 -24.68
N ARG A 345 -8.49 0.04 -24.45
CA ARG A 345 -7.99 -1.34 -24.46
C ARG A 345 -8.21 -2.08 -23.13
N SER A 346 -8.19 -1.36 -22.02
CA SER A 346 -8.28 -1.92 -20.67
C SER A 346 -9.68 -2.44 -20.34
N GLU A 347 -9.76 -3.49 -19.51
CA GLU A 347 -11.03 -4.03 -19.02
C GLU A 347 -11.79 -3.01 -18.16
N GLN A 348 -11.08 -2.29 -17.29
CA GLN A 348 -11.71 -1.31 -16.39
C GLN A 348 -12.21 -0.06 -17.13
N GLY A 349 -11.50 0.40 -18.17
CA GLY A 349 -11.99 1.48 -19.05
C GLY A 349 -13.25 1.06 -19.80
N LYS A 350 -13.26 -0.14 -20.41
CA LYS A 350 -14.48 -0.69 -21.04
C LYS A 350 -15.65 -0.81 -20.07
N LYS A 351 -15.39 -1.24 -18.83
CA LYS A 351 -16.41 -1.32 -17.78
C LYS A 351 -16.94 0.06 -17.39
N LEU A 352 -16.07 1.06 -17.26
CA LEU A 352 -16.46 2.44 -16.99
C LEU A 352 -17.32 3.01 -18.14
N ALA A 353 -16.90 2.82 -19.40
CA ALA A 353 -17.68 3.22 -20.57
C ALA A 353 -19.07 2.59 -20.57
N GLY A 354 -19.16 1.28 -20.31
CA GLY A 354 -20.43 0.56 -20.23
C GLY A 354 -21.33 1.06 -19.11
N LEU A 355 -20.79 1.41 -17.94
CA LEU A 355 -21.57 2.01 -16.86
C LEU A 355 -22.13 3.39 -17.26
N LYS A 356 -21.28 4.26 -17.82
CA LYS A 356 -21.70 5.59 -18.29
C LYS A 356 -22.76 5.50 -19.40
N ALA A 357 -22.58 4.61 -20.37
CA ALA A 357 -23.53 4.43 -21.48
C ALA A 357 -24.89 3.89 -21.02
N ASN A 358 -24.91 2.92 -20.11
CA ASN A 358 -26.14 2.24 -19.70
C ASN A 358 -26.90 2.94 -18.56
N LYS A 359 -26.19 3.68 -17.70
CA LYS A 359 -26.75 4.25 -16.46
C LYS A 359 -26.51 5.76 -16.30
N GLY A 360 -25.64 6.35 -17.13
CA GLY A 360 -25.27 7.76 -17.04
C GLY A 360 -24.20 8.05 -15.99
N LEU A 361 -23.59 9.24 -16.10
CA LEU A 361 -22.62 9.74 -15.13
C LEU A 361 -23.19 9.86 -13.69
N PRO A 362 -24.43 10.36 -13.47
CA PRO A 362 -25.01 10.44 -12.13
C PRO A 362 -24.96 9.13 -11.36
N TYR A 363 -25.25 8.00 -12.03
CA TYR A 363 -25.19 6.68 -11.42
C TYR A 363 -23.78 6.33 -10.95
N VAL A 364 -22.75 6.66 -11.72
CA VAL A 364 -21.35 6.42 -11.34
C VAL A 364 -20.97 7.27 -10.11
N LEU A 365 -21.36 8.53 -10.08
CA LEU A 365 -21.10 9.41 -8.94
C LEU A 365 -21.81 8.96 -7.66
N GLU A 366 -23.06 8.49 -7.76
CA GLU A 366 -23.81 7.99 -6.60
C GLU A 366 -23.30 6.62 -6.13
N ASN A 367 -23.15 5.66 -7.03
CA ASN A 367 -22.98 4.25 -6.66
C ASN A 367 -21.52 3.80 -6.61
N ILE A 368 -20.63 4.46 -7.34
CA ILE A 368 -19.19 4.19 -7.27
C ILE A 368 -18.51 5.21 -6.38
N CYS A 369 -18.80 6.50 -6.56
CA CYS A 369 -18.16 7.57 -5.79
C CYS A 369 -18.82 7.83 -4.42
N GLY A 370 -20.02 7.27 -4.18
CA GLY A 370 -20.74 7.43 -2.91
C GLY A 370 -21.01 8.89 -2.60
N LEU A 371 -21.45 9.65 -3.61
CA LEU A 371 -21.78 11.07 -3.52
C LEU A 371 -23.30 11.25 -3.60
N SER A 372 -23.84 12.11 -2.74
CA SER A 372 -25.26 12.48 -2.76
C SER A 372 -25.50 13.67 -3.68
N ARG A 373 -26.64 13.66 -4.37
CA ARG A 373 -27.08 14.73 -5.27
C ARG A 373 -27.85 15.80 -4.50
N ASP A 374 -27.21 16.41 -3.51
CA ASP A 374 -27.92 17.28 -2.56
C ASP A 374 -28.02 18.74 -3.03
N LYS A 375 -27.01 19.27 -3.77
CA LYS A 375 -26.92 20.65 -4.32
C LYS A 375 -25.91 20.76 -5.48
N ASP A 376 -26.00 21.81 -6.31
CA ASP A 376 -25.03 22.08 -7.40
C ASP A 376 -23.60 22.36 -6.92
N ASP A 377 -23.44 22.96 -5.74
CA ASP A 377 -22.12 23.20 -5.12
C ASP A 377 -21.64 22.04 -4.23
N SER A 378 -22.38 20.93 -4.23
CA SER A 378 -21.85 19.68 -3.68
C SER A 378 -20.68 19.19 -4.54
N LEU A 379 -19.85 18.32 -3.95
CA LEU A 379 -18.79 17.65 -4.69
C LEU A 379 -19.33 16.91 -5.93
N PHE A 380 -20.56 16.36 -5.86
CA PHE A 380 -21.25 15.77 -7.01
C PHE A 380 -21.39 16.76 -8.15
N GLY A 381 -21.98 17.94 -7.89
CA GLY A 381 -22.25 18.94 -8.92
C GLY A 381 -20.97 19.57 -9.48
N LEU A 382 -19.95 19.76 -8.64
CA LEU A 382 -18.62 20.19 -9.09
C LEU A 382 -17.98 19.19 -10.06
N ILE A 383 -18.03 17.89 -9.76
CA ILE A 383 -17.51 16.84 -10.63
C ILE A 383 -18.32 16.75 -11.92
N GLU A 384 -19.64 16.80 -11.84
CA GLU A 384 -20.52 16.73 -13.02
C GLU A 384 -20.25 17.89 -13.99
N ARG A 385 -20.16 19.12 -13.48
CA ARG A 385 -19.80 20.31 -14.29
C ARG A 385 -18.44 20.15 -14.93
N ARG A 386 -17.41 19.80 -14.14
CA ARG A 386 -16.04 19.64 -14.66
C ARG A 386 -15.93 18.52 -15.69
N TYR A 387 -16.67 17.42 -15.52
CA TYR A 387 -16.72 16.35 -16.52
C TYR A 387 -17.25 16.87 -17.87
N GLN A 388 -18.27 17.73 -17.89
CA GLN A 388 -18.76 18.29 -19.16
C GLN A 388 -17.78 19.30 -19.75
N GLU A 389 -17.06 20.07 -18.93
CA GLU A 389 -16.05 21.05 -19.36
C GLU A 389 -14.81 20.40 -20.00
N LEU A 390 -14.54 19.12 -19.68
CA LEU A 390 -13.38 18.37 -20.17
C LEU A 390 -13.65 17.57 -21.47
N LYS A 391 -14.90 17.54 -21.94
CA LYS A 391 -15.24 17.02 -23.27
C LYS A 391 -14.80 17.99 -24.37
#